data_AF-A0A6M1SS05-F1
#
_entry.id   AF-A0A6M1SS05-F1
#
_cell.length_a   1.000
_cell.length_b   1.000
_cell.length_c   1.000
_cell.angle_alpha   90.00
_cell.angle_beta   90.00
_cell.angle_gamma   90.00
#
_symmetry.space_group_name_H-M   'P 1'
#
loop_
_entity.id
_entity.type
_entity.pdbx_description
1 polymer ?
#
loop_
_entity_poly.entity_id
_entity_poly.type
_entity_poly.pdbx_seq_one_letter_code
_entity_poly.pdbx_strand_id
1 'polypeptide(L)'
;MTGCKFILYKVSKITGYQKSLIIYIMIWVKTALLSLVYFITYVAFTGNNSHEVTSEKPEGHVVDNFSIEELIAEKKADYKEAPIASLKLRSTWIYEKGAGITPEGSIRRNYSDLFSHYDSRFICWEITLEHPSYDTNRNLDFTFQLFDQAGNQVTKNKADSWIPANSEFSDHSACWGWPYPNNWSPGKYTFDVKTIVSSSSQSDDFSATIDFTMY
;
A
#
# COMPACT_ATOMS: atom_id res chain seq x y z
N MET A 1 -22.48 -12.81 -60.16
CA MET A 1 -21.82 -13.71 -59.18
C MET A 1 -20.34 -13.36 -59.18
N THR A 2 -19.92 -12.51 -58.24
CA THR A 2 -18.59 -11.89 -58.23
C THR A 2 -17.80 -12.50 -57.08
N GLY A 3 -16.78 -13.29 -57.42
CA GLY A 3 -16.00 -14.08 -56.47
C GLY A 3 -15.02 -13.22 -55.65
N CYS A 4 -15.05 -13.40 -54.33
CA CYS A 4 -14.08 -12.81 -53.40
C CYS A 4 -12.83 -13.70 -53.35
N LYS A 5 -11.69 -13.21 -53.87
CA LYS A 5 -10.37 -13.85 -53.74
C LYS A 5 -9.79 -13.53 -52.37
N PHE A 6 -9.63 -14.53 -51.51
CA PHE A 6 -8.83 -14.41 -50.29
C PHE A 6 -7.34 -14.50 -50.63
N ILE A 7 -6.60 -13.42 -50.35
CA ILE A 7 -5.14 -13.38 -50.43
C ILE A 7 -4.59 -13.92 -49.10
N LEU A 8 -4.10 -15.16 -49.10
CA LEU A 8 -3.35 -15.75 -48.00
C LEU A 8 -1.90 -15.23 -48.04
N TYR A 9 -1.56 -14.31 -47.14
CA TYR A 9 -0.17 -13.91 -46.92
C TYR A 9 0.59 -15.01 -46.17
N LYS A 10 1.64 -15.54 -46.80
CA LYS A 10 2.58 -16.47 -46.20
C LYS A 10 3.52 -15.69 -45.28
N VAL A 11 3.28 -15.73 -43.97
CA VAL A 11 4.12 -15.04 -42.97
C VAL A 11 5.40 -15.85 -42.73
N SER A 12 6.54 -15.32 -43.19
CA SER A 12 7.88 -15.86 -42.95
C SER A 12 8.36 -15.58 -41.52
N LYS A 13 9.00 -16.58 -40.90
CA LYS A 13 9.82 -16.57 -39.67
C LYS A 13 9.72 -15.31 -38.78
N ILE A 14 8.86 -15.38 -37.78
CA ILE A 14 8.82 -14.45 -36.64
C ILE A 14 10.06 -14.72 -35.75
N THR A 15 10.96 -13.73 -35.62
CA THR A 15 12.13 -13.78 -34.74
C THR A 15 11.72 -13.72 -33.26
N GLY A 16 12.59 -14.16 -32.34
CA GLY A 16 12.27 -14.24 -30.90
C GLY A 16 11.75 -12.94 -30.28
N TYR A 17 12.27 -11.78 -30.74
CA TYR A 17 11.85 -10.46 -30.27
C TYR A 17 10.40 -10.12 -30.64
N GLN A 18 9.96 -10.49 -31.84
CA GLN A 18 8.60 -10.26 -32.32
C GLN A 18 7.57 -11.11 -31.55
N LYS A 19 7.95 -12.30 -31.07
CA LYS A 19 7.09 -13.13 -30.21
C LYS A 19 6.87 -12.48 -28.84
N SER A 20 7.92 -11.94 -28.22
CA SER A 20 7.80 -11.23 -26.94
C SER A 20 6.95 -9.97 -27.04
N LEU A 21 7.07 -9.21 -28.13
CA LEU A 21 6.24 -8.03 -28.37
C LEU A 21 4.76 -8.38 -28.54
N ILE A 22 4.45 -9.47 -29.27
CA ILE A 22 3.07 -9.95 -29.44
C ILE A 22 2.48 -10.39 -28.10
N ILE A 23 3.23 -11.13 -27.28
CA ILE A 23 2.79 -11.54 -25.94
C ILE A 23 2.51 -10.32 -25.05
N TYR A 24 3.39 -9.30 -25.10
CA TYR A 24 3.21 -8.08 -24.33
C TYR A 24 1.95 -7.31 -24.76
N ILE A 25 1.71 -7.18 -26.07
CA ILE A 25 0.49 -6.56 -26.61
C ILE A 25 -0.75 -7.34 -26.20
N MET A 26 -0.71 -8.68 -26.24
CA MET A 26 -1.84 -9.52 -25.82
C MET A 26 -2.17 -9.38 -24.33
N ILE A 27 -1.15 -9.27 -23.47
CA ILE A 27 -1.33 -9.01 -22.02
C ILE A 27 -1.95 -7.63 -21.79
N TRP A 28 -1.46 -6.62 -22.49
CA TRP A 28 -2.00 -5.26 -22.41
C TRP A 28 -3.46 -5.17 -22.87
N VAL A 29 -3.80 -5.81 -24.01
CA VAL A 29 -5.18 -5.86 -24.54
C VAL A 29 -6.11 -6.60 -23.57
N LYS A 30 -5.66 -7.72 -22.98
CA LYS A 30 -6.45 -8.47 -22.00
C LYS A 30 -6.72 -7.64 -20.74
N THR A 31 -5.75 -6.85 -20.31
CA THR A 31 -5.86 -6.00 -19.12
C THR A 31 -6.80 -4.81 -19.38
N ALA A 32 -6.70 -4.18 -20.56
CA ALA A 32 -7.60 -3.11 -20.98
C ALA A 32 -9.07 -3.59 -21.11
N LEU A 33 -9.29 -4.80 -21.64
CA LEU A 33 -10.62 -5.39 -21.75
C LEU A 33 -11.23 -5.71 -20.38
N LEU A 34 -10.45 -6.19 -19.42
CA LEU A 34 -10.92 -6.44 -18.06
C LEU A 34 -11.35 -5.14 -17.35
N SER A 35 -10.57 -4.07 -17.50
CA SER A 35 -10.92 -2.75 -16.95
C SER A 35 -12.19 -2.17 -17.60
N LEU A 36 -12.37 -2.36 -18.91
CA LEU A 36 -13.56 -1.90 -19.62
C LEU A 36 -14.81 -2.67 -19.18
N VAL A 37 -14.73 -4.00 -19.02
CA VAL A 37 -15.84 -4.81 -18.51
C VAL A 37 -16.21 -4.38 -17.10
N TYR A 38 -15.22 -4.18 -16.21
CA TYR A 38 -15.46 -3.70 -14.85
C TYR A 38 -16.18 -2.34 -14.83
N PHE A 39 -15.74 -1.40 -15.68
CA PHE A 39 -16.36 -0.09 -15.80
C PHE A 39 -17.81 -0.16 -16.32
N ILE A 40 -18.09 -1.00 -17.32
CA ILE A 40 -19.44 -1.21 -17.84
C ILE A 40 -20.35 -1.82 -16.77
N THR A 41 -19.89 -2.81 -16.00
CA THR A 41 -20.67 -3.37 -14.88
C THR A 41 -20.91 -2.37 -13.77
N TYR A 42 -19.94 -1.50 -13.46
CA TYR A 42 -20.09 -0.45 -12.45
C TYR A 42 -21.11 0.62 -12.86
N VAL A 43 -21.08 1.04 -14.13
CA VAL A 43 -22.06 1.99 -14.69
C VAL A 43 -23.44 1.35 -14.80
N ALA A 44 -23.54 0.07 -15.18
CA ALA A 44 -24.82 -0.64 -15.21
C ALA A 44 -25.43 -0.84 -13.81
N PHE A 45 -24.60 -1.02 -12.78
CA PHE A 45 -25.05 -1.14 -11.38
C PHE A 45 -25.50 0.20 -10.79
N THR A 46 -24.91 1.31 -11.22
CA THR A 46 -25.24 2.65 -10.72
C THR A 46 -26.28 3.39 -11.59
N GLY A 47 -26.52 2.93 -12.82
CA GLY A 47 -27.34 3.63 -13.82
C GLY A 47 -28.82 3.23 -13.90
N ASN A 48 -29.33 2.31 -13.07
CA ASN A 48 -30.67 1.72 -13.27
C ASN A 48 -31.69 2.02 -12.16
N ASN A 49 -31.62 3.21 -11.55
CA ASN A 49 -32.69 3.73 -10.70
C ASN A 49 -33.28 5.00 -11.32
N SER A 50 -33.99 4.86 -12.43
CA SER A 50 -34.96 5.86 -12.90
C SER A 50 -36.34 5.23 -12.94
N HIS A 51 -36.93 5.02 -11.76
CA HIS A 51 -38.38 4.98 -11.65
C HIS A 51 -38.88 6.42 -11.66
N GLU A 52 -39.69 6.72 -12.67
CA GLU A 52 -40.51 7.92 -12.77
C GLU A 52 -41.51 7.92 -11.61
N VAL A 53 -41.13 8.57 -10.51
CA VAL A 53 -42.02 8.88 -9.38
C VAL A 53 -42.46 10.32 -9.56
N THR A 54 -43.76 10.49 -9.74
CA THR A 54 -44.45 11.77 -9.73
C THR A 54 -44.01 12.60 -8.53
N SER A 55 -43.48 13.78 -8.84
CA SER A 55 -43.08 14.86 -7.93
C SER A 55 -44.20 15.23 -6.95
N GLU A 56 -44.15 14.65 -5.75
CA GLU A 56 -44.31 15.42 -4.54
C GLU A 56 -42.92 15.53 -3.92
N LYS A 57 -42.34 16.73 -3.99
CA LYS A 57 -41.05 17.08 -3.37
C LYS A 57 -41.18 16.80 -1.86
N PRO A 58 -40.58 15.74 -1.31
CA PRO A 58 -40.37 15.72 0.13
C PRO A 58 -39.35 16.81 0.39
N GLU A 59 -39.62 17.69 1.35
CA GLU A 59 -38.57 18.51 1.96
C GLU A 59 -37.61 17.58 2.69
N GLY A 60 -36.79 16.86 1.92
CA GLY A 60 -35.64 16.15 2.42
C GLY A 60 -34.68 17.20 2.92
N HIS A 61 -34.57 17.30 4.24
CA HIS A 61 -33.42 17.91 4.89
C HIS A 61 -32.16 17.25 4.30
N VAL A 62 -31.54 17.93 3.34
CA VAL A 62 -30.16 17.64 2.97
C VAL A 62 -29.36 18.03 4.20
N VAL A 63 -28.89 17.04 4.96
CA VAL A 63 -27.94 17.26 6.05
C VAL A 63 -26.60 17.56 5.38
N ASP A 64 -26.44 18.79 4.90
CA ASP A 64 -25.25 19.30 4.19
C ASP A 64 -24.05 19.54 5.12
N ASN A 65 -24.01 18.89 6.29
CA ASN A 65 -23.05 19.19 7.36
C ASN A 65 -22.41 17.93 7.97
N PHE A 66 -22.18 16.86 7.20
CA PHE A 66 -21.25 15.82 7.66
C PHE A 66 -19.82 16.29 7.41
N SER A 67 -19.23 16.95 8.42
CA SER A 67 -17.79 17.21 8.42
C SER A 67 -17.06 15.88 8.47
N ILE A 68 -16.19 15.63 7.48
CA ILE A 68 -15.30 14.46 7.48
C ILE A 68 -14.42 14.49 8.74
N GLU A 69 -14.06 15.68 9.20
CA GLU A 69 -13.30 15.92 10.42
C GLU A 69 -14.07 15.48 11.67
N GLU A 70 -15.38 15.75 11.76
CA GLU A 70 -16.24 15.26 12.85
C GLU A 70 -16.37 13.74 12.83
N LEU A 71 -16.56 13.12 11.66
CA LEU A 71 -16.59 11.65 11.52
C LEU A 71 -15.24 11.00 11.89
N ILE A 72 -14.13 11.62 11.52
CA ILE A 72 -12.78 11.17 11.92
C ILE A 72 -12.60 11.33 13.43
N ALA A 73 -13.05 12.45 14.01
CA ALA A 73 -12.96 12.71 15.45
C ALA A 73 -13.84 11.76 16.27
N GLU A 74 -15.07 11.50 15.84
CA GLU A 74 -15.99 10.53 16.42
C GLU A 74 -15.39 9.13 16.39
N LYS A 75 -14.88 8.69 15.22
CA LYS A 75 -14.20 7.39 15.14
C LYS A 75 -12.91 7.31 15.94
N LYS A 76 -12.20 8.43 16.10
CA LYS A 76 -11.00 8.49 16.96
C LYS A 76 -11.33 8.44 18.44
N ALA A 77 -12.50 8.91 18.86
CA ALA A 77 -12.93 8.86 20.26
C ALA A 77 -13.09 7.42 20.79
N ASP A 78 -13.36 6.45 19.90
CA ASP A 78 -13.47 5.03 20.25
C ASP A 78 -12.14 4.27 20.29
N TYR A 79 -11.07 4.82 19.68
CA TYR A 79 -9.76 4.19 19.73
C TYR A 79 -9.09 4.51 21.06
N LYS A 80 -8.93 3.48 21.88
CA LYS A 80 -8.06 3.56 23.05
C LYS A 80 -6.60 3.45 22.61
N GLU A 81 -5.68 4.12 23.28
CA GLU A 81 -4.25 3.94 23.02
C GLU A 81 -3.79 2.51 23.38
N ALA A 82 -2.82 1.99 22.63
CA ALA A 82 -2.19 0.70 22.92
C ALA A 82 -1.22 0.82 24.10
N PRO A 83 -1.23 -0.11 25.08
CA PRO A 83 -0.24 -0.11 26.15
C PRO A 83 1.12 -0.60 25.63
N ILE A 84 2.04 0.33 25.41
CA ILE A 84 3.33 0.11 24.74
C ILE A 84 4.21 -0.91 25.47
N ALA A 85 4.23 -0.93 26.80
CA ALA A 85 5.01 -1.89 27.61
C ALA A 85 4.68 -3.38 27.34
N SER A 86 3.56 -3.66 26.67
CA SER A 86 3.16 -5.04 26.34
C SER A 86 3.53 -5.46 24.92
N LEU A 87 4.10 -4.56 24.11
CA LEU A 87 4.52 -4.83 22.74
C LEU A 87 5.85 -5.59 22.74
N LYS A 88 5.90 -6.69 21.99
CA LYS A 88 7.14 -7.43 21.74
C LYS A 88 7.39 -7.54 20.25
N LEU A 89 8.61 -7.26 19.83
CA LEU A 89 9.01 -7.46 18.44
C LEU A 89 9.03 -8.96 18.12
N ARG A 90 8.21 -9.38 17.16
CA ARG A 90 8.20 -10.77 16.68
C ARG A 90 9.09 -10.94 15.45
N SER A 91 8.97 -10.05 14.49
CA SER A 91 9.76 -10.08 13.26
C SER A 91 9.95 -8.70 12.65
N THR A 92 11.06 -8.55 11.94
CA THR A 92 11.36 -7.40 11.08
C THR A 92 11.67 -7.90 9.69
N TRP A 93 11.11 -7.25 8.70
CA TRP A 93 11.35 -7.53 7.30
C TRP A 93 11.56 -6.23 6.54
N ILE A 94 12.37 -6.29 5.49
CA ILE A 94 12.52 -5.20 4.53
C ILE A 94 12.19 -5.76 3.16
N TYR A 95 11.50 -4.96 2.35
CA TYR A 95 11.22 -5.29 0.97
C TYR A 95 11.27 -4.07 0.07
N GLU A 96 11.54 -4.31 -1.21
CA GLU A 96 11.39 -3.31 -2.26
C GLU A 96 9.98 -3.39 -2.85
N LYS A 97 9.44 -2.22 -3.21
CA LYS A 97 8.26 -2.15 -4.06
C LYS A 97 8.36 -1.06 -5.11
N GLY A 98 7.67 -1.31 -6.22
CA GLY A 98 7.39 -0.33 -7.25
C GLY A 98 6.39 0.76 -6.82
N ALA A 99 6.06 1.65 -7.76
CA ALA A 99 5.00 2.62 -7.56
C ALA A 99 3.62 1.92 -7.40
N GLY A 100 2.87 2.33 -6.39
CA GLY A 100 1.51 1.83 -6.12
C GLY A 100 1.35 1.03 -4.82
N ILE A 101 0.19 0.39 -4.70
CA ILE A 101 -0.18 -0.42 -3.54
C ILE A 101 0.31 -1.85 -3.75
N THR A 102 1.08 -2.37 -2.80
CA THR A 102 1.49 -3.77 -2.76
C THR A 102 0.92 -4.38 -1.48
N PRO A 103 -0.11 -5.25 -1.58
CA PRO A 103 -0.77 -5.82 -0.41
C PRO A 103 0.19 -6.59 0.49
N GLU A 104 -0.17 -6.65 1.77
CA GLU A 104 0.53 -7.43 2.80
C GLU A 104 0.55 -8.92 2.52
N GLY A 105 1.68 -9.55 2.83
CA GLY A 105 1.94 -10.96 2.56
C GLY A 105 1.91 -11.35 1.07
N SER A 106 1.81 -10.38 0.14
CA SER A 106 1.73 -10.72 -1.28
C SER A 106 3.07 -11.20 -1.82
N ILE A 107 3.05 -12.16 -2.76
CA ILE A 107 4.22 -12.66 -3.49
C ILE A 107 4.99 -11.57 -4.27
N ARG A 108 4.46 -10.34 -4.30
CA ARG A 108 5.08 -9.18 -4.94
C ARG A 108 5.98 -8.38 -3.99
N ARG A 109 5.97 -8.68 -2.69
CA ARG A 109 6.95 -8.15 -1.73
C ARG A 109 8.23 -8.97 -1.85
N ASN A 110 9.25 -8.38 -2.47
CA ASN A 110 10.57 -9.02 -2.58
C ASN A 110 11.37 -8.71 -1.30
N TYR A 111 11.27 -9.60 -0.32
CA TYR A 111 11.94 -9.44 0.97
C TYR A 111 13.44 -9.71 0.85
N SER A 112 14.25 -8.75 1.26
CA SER A 112 15.72 -8.79 1.18
C SER A 112 16.32 -7.74 2.12
N ASP A 113 17.57 -7.90 2.50
CA ASP A 113 18.40 -6.86 3.13
C ASP A 113 19.39 -6.25 2.13
N LEU A 114 19.34 -6.67 0.87
CA LEU A 114 20.23 -6.28 -0.22
C LEU A 114 19.44 -5.90 -1.46
N PHE A 115 19.65 -4.69 -1.97
CA PHE A 115 18.87 -4.08 -3.03
C PHE A 115 19.75 -3.38 -4.07
N SER A 116 19.39 -3.45 -5.35
CA SER A 116 20.10 -2.76 -6.45
C SER A 116 19.82 -1.26 -6.37
N HIS A 117 20.84 -0.41 -6.23
CA HIS A 117 20.63 1.04 -6.21
C HIS A 117 20.08 1.58 -7.55
N TYR A 118 20.38 0.87 -8.65
CA TYR A 118 19.92 1.21 -10.00
C TYR A 118 18.44 0.95 -10.22
N ASP A 119 17.88 -0.11 -9.61
CA ASP A 119 16.52 -0.57 -9.88
C ASP A 119 15.53 -0.25 -8.76
N SER A 120 16.04 -0.07 -7.54
CA SER A 120 15.21 0.07 -6.35
C SER A 120 14.49 1.41 -6.32
N ARG A 121 13.22 1.35 -5.92
CA ARG A 121 12.35 2.51 -5.77
C ARG A 121 12.07 2.78 -4.31
N PHE A 122 10.98 2.21 -3.78
CA PHE A 122 10.61 2.35 -2.39
C PHE A 122 11.14 1.15 -1.61
N ILE A 123 11.90 1.44 -0.55
CA ILE A 123 12.25 0.44 0.45
C ILE A 123 11.29 0.59 1.62
N CYS A 124 10.65 -0.51 1.96
CA CYS A 124 9.66 -0.60 3.01
C CYS A 124 10.20 -1.46 4.14
N TRP A 125 9.95 -1.04 5.37
CA TRP A 125 10.05 -1.92 6.52
C TRP A 125 8.67 -2.49 6.84
N GLU A 126 8.67 -3.66 7.43
CA GLU A 126 7.51 -4.35 7.98
C GLU A 126 7.92 -4.95 9.31
N ILE A 127 7.14 -4.67 10.35
CA ILE A 127 7.33 -5.23 11.68
C ILE A 127 6.06 -5.92 12.11
N THR A 128 6.21 -7.09 12.72
CA THR A 128 5.11 -7.77 13.40
C THR A 128 5.36 -7.63 14.90
N LEU A 129 4.36 -7.14 15.61
CA LEU A 129 4.35 -7.04 17.06
C LEU A 129 3.46 -8.14 17.64
N GLU A 130 3.91 -8.72 18.75
CA GLU A 130 3.11 -9.56 19.63
C GLU A 130 2.63 -8.71 20.82
N HIS A 131 1.37 -8.88 21.19
CA HIS A 131 0.75 -8.14 22.29
C HIS A 131 -0.45 -8.92 22.87
N PRO A 132 -0.93 -8.60 24.08
CA PRO A 132 -2.17 -9.15 24.59
C PRO A 132 -3.35 -8.84 23.65
N SER A 133 -4.32 -9.75 23.58
CA SER A 133 -5.58 -9.48 22.89
C SER A 133 -6.40 -8.41 23.61
N TYR A 134 -6.83 -7.39 22.86
CA TYR A 134 -7.70 -6.33 23.35
C TYR A 134 -9.12 -6.48 22.82
N ASP A 135 -10.11 -6.03 23.59
CA ASP A 135 -11.54 -6.05 23.23
C ASP A 135 -11.92 -5.04 22.14
N THR A 136 -11.13 -3.96 22.00
CA THR A 136 -11.32 -2.89 21.04
C THR A 136 -10.04 -2.64 20.25
N ASN A 137 -10.17 -2.08 19.05
CA ASN A 137 -9.04 -1.59 18.28
C ASN A 137 -8.24 -0.56 19.11
N ARG A 138 -6.92 -0.56 18.95
CA ARG A 138 -6.04 0.41 19.61
C ARG A 138 -5.23 1.19 18.59
N ASN A 139 -5.06 2.49 18.81
CA ASN A 139 -4.10 3.26 18.01
C ASN A 139 -2.67 2.88 18.41
N LEU A 140 -1.80 2.77 17.41
CA LEU A 140 -0.38 2.56 17.58
C LEU A 140 0.37 3.26 16.46
N ASP A 141 0.72 4.51 16.69
CA ASP A 141 1.45 5.30 15.70
C ASP A 141 2.96 5.14 15.87
N PHE A 142 3.68 5.20 14.75
CA PHE A 142 5.13 5.16 14.73
C PHE A 142 5.71 6.44 14.13
N THR A 143 6.89 6.82 14.60
CA THR A 143 7.84 7.60 13.79
C THR A 143 8.87 6.65 13.20
N PHE A 144 9.30 6.95 11.98
CA PHE A 144 10.47 6.30 11.41
C PHE A 144 11.43 7.34 10.83
N GLN A 145 12.72 7.09 11.02
CA GLN A 145 13.81 7.87 10.46
C GLN A 145 14.66 6.96 9.57
N LEU A 146 15.07 7.47 8.42
CA LEU A 146 16.01 6.78 7.54
C LEU A 146 17.35 7.48 7.61
N PHE A 147 18.42 6.72 7.84
CA PHE A 147 19.80 7.19 7.83
C PHE A 147 20.54 6.61 6.62
N ASP A 148 21.35 7.44 5.98
CA ASP A 148 22.23 7.03 4.88
C ASP A 148 23.52 6.36 5.38
N GLN A 149 24.38 5.97 4.43
CA GLN A 149 25.65 5.30 4.70
C GLN A 149 26.68 6.14 5.46
N ALA A 150 26.49 7.45 5.51
CA ALA A 150 27.31 8.36 6.31
C ALA A 150 26.66 8.66 7.68
N GLY A 151 25.49 8.08 7.97
CA GLY A 151 24.72 8.33 9.19
C GLY A 151 23.90 9.62 9.15
N ASN A 152 23.76 10.26 7.99
CA ASN A 152 22.91 11.45 7.88
C ASN A 152 21.45 11.04 7.78
N GLN A 153 20.58 11.81 8.45
CA GLN A 153 19.13 11.60 8.34
C GLN A 153 18.65 12.01 6.95
N VAL A 154 18.17 11.03 6.18
CA VAL A 154 17.53 11.22 4.87
C VAL A 154 16.09 11.71 5.05
N THR A 155 15.36 11.13 6.00
CA THR A 155 13.96 11.47 6.24
C THR A 155 13.52 11.18 7.68
N LYS A 156 12.41 11.80 8.07
CA LYS A 156 11.69 11.54 9.32
C LYS A 156 10.20 11.69 9.05
N ASN A 157 9.44 10.61 9.22
CA ASN A 157 7.99 10.61 8.96
C ASN A 157 7.23 9.89 10.05
N LYS A 158 5.91 10.06 10.01
CA LYS A 158 4.94 9.32 10.80
C LYS A 158 4.36 8.18 9.96
N ALA A 159 4.13 7.04 10.59
CA ALA A 159 3.34 5.95 10.05
C ALA A 159 2.16 5.73 10.99
N ASP A 160 0.94 5.93 10.48
CA ASP A 160 -0.27 5.66 11.23
C ASP A 160 -0.50 4.15 11.27
N SER A 161 -0.85 3.64 12.45
CA SER A 161 -1.12 2.21 12.61
C SER A 161 -2.07 1.93 13.76
N TRP A 162 -2.56 0.69 13.80
CA TRP A 162 -3.46 0.24 14.83
C TRP A 162 -3.27 -1.23 15.14
N ILE A 163 -3.66 -1.60 16.35
CA ILE A 163 -3.82 -2.98 16.79
C ILE A 163 -5.29 -3.36 16.60
N PRO A 164 -5.59 -4.40 15.82
CA PRO A 164 -6.94 -4.92 15.69
C PRO A 164 -7.49 -5.47 17.02
N ALA A 165 -8.80 -5.31 17.23
CA ALA A 165 -9.50 -5.99 18.31
C ALA A 165 -9.39 -7.52 18.15
N ASN A 166 -9.25 -8.21 19.27
CA ASN A 166 -9.18 -9.66 19.36
C ASN A 166 -8.00 -10.30 18.57
N SER A 167 -6.93 -9.55 18.33
CA SER A 167 -5.68 -10.08 17.79
C SER A 167 -4.60 -10.17 18.86
N GLU A 168 -3.69 -11.13 18.71
CA GLU A 168 -2.46 -11.23 19.52
C GLU A 168 -1.23 -10.73 18.75
N PHE A 169 -1.46 -10.36 17.48
CA PHE A 169 -0.45 -9.86 16.57
C PHE A 169 -0.98 -8.66 15.80
N SER A 170 -0.08 -7.76 15.45
CA SER A 170 -0.34 -6.63 14.56
C SER A 170 0.86 -6.42 13.63
N ASP A 171 0.57 -6.22 12.36
CA ASP A 171 1.57 -5.94 11.33
C ASP A 171 1.57 -4.44 11.01
N HIS A 172 2.77 -3.87 10.91
CA HIS A 172 2.96 -2.44 10.66
C HIS A 172 4.01 -2.28 9.58
N SER A 173 3.77 -1.37 8.64
CA SER A 173 4.73 -1.09 7.59
C SER A 173 4.73 0.38 7.18
N ALA A 174 5.88 0.86 6.77
CA ALA A 174 6.01 2.13 6.07
C ALA A 174 7.16 2.06 5.07
N CYS A 175 7.20 3.02 4.15
CA CYS A 175 8.15 3.03 3.05
C CYS A 175 8.75 4.41 2.87
N TRP A 176 9.97 4.43 2.35
CA TRP A 176 10.60 5.63 1.81
C TRP A 176 11.30 5.32 0.49
N GLY A 177 11.33 6.31 -0.40
CA GLY A 177 12.02 6.21 -1.68
C GLY A 177 11.37 7.08 -2.74
N TRP A 178 11.55 6.70 -4.00
CA TRP A 178 11.14 7.50 -5.15
C TRP A 178 10.31 6.68 -6.13
N PRO A 179 9.39 7.32 -6.87
CA PRO A 179 8.60 6.64 -7.90
C PRO A 179 9.45 6.10 -9.06
N TYR A 180 10.63 6.70 -9.28
CA TYR A 180 11.60 6.32 -10.29
C TYR A 180 12.88 5.79 -9.63
N PRO A 181 13.54 4.79 -10.23
CA PRO A 181 14.72 4.17 -9.63
C PRO A 181 15.98 5.04 -9.83
N ASN A 182 17.15 4.54 -9.39
CA ASN A 182 18.45 5.23 -9.52
C ASN A 182 18.55 6.56 -8.72
N ASN A 183 17.91 6.60 -7.55
CA ASN A 183 18.01 7.70 -6.58
C ASN A 183 18.76 7.30 -5.30
N TRP A 184 19.01 6.00 -5.13
CA TRP A 184 19.79 5.47 -4.02
C TRP A 184 21.29 5.56 -4.33
N SER A 185 22.08 5.92 -3.33
CA SER A 185 23.54 5.75 -3.42
C SER A 185 23.90 4.35 -2.94
N PRO A 186 24.97 3.72 -3.46
CA PRO A 186 25.47 2.47 -2.90
C PRO A 186 25.91 2.67 -1.44
N GLY A 187 25.59 1.72 -0.58
CA GLY A 187 25.98 1.76 0.83
C GLY A 187 24.95 1.13 1.77
N LYS A 188 25.27 1.14 3.07
CA LYS A 188 24.40 0.66 4.13
C LYS A 188 23.45 1.75 4.57
N TYR A 189 22.17 1.43 4.73
CA TYR A 189 21.14 2.33 5.23
C TYR A 189 20.48 1.73 6.47
N THR A 190 19.89 2.58 7.31
CA THR A 190 19.26 2.18 8.55
C THR A 190 17.91 2.87 8.74
N PHE A 191 16.86 2.10 8.98
CA PHE A 191 15.62 2.60 9.56
C PHE A 191 15.69 2.55 11.09
N ASP A 192 15.39 3.67 11.73
CA ASP A 192 15.10 3.75 13.17
C ASP A 192 13.59 3.98 13.35
N VAL A 193 12.89 3.00 13.89
CA VAL A 193 11.43 2.97 14.05
C VAL A 193 11.09 3.05 15.53
N LYS A 194 10.22 3.98 15.93
CA LYS A 194 9.83 4.20 17.32
C LYS A 194 8.35 4.46 17.46
N THR A 195 7.71 3.91 18.48
CA THR A 195 6.32 4.26 18.81
C THR A 195 6.20 5.71 19.24
N ILE A 196 5.09 6.35 18.89
CA ILE A 196 4.73 7.68 19.40
C ILE A 196 3.96 7.48 20.69
N VAL A 197 4.53 7.94 21.80
CA VAL A 197 3.85 7.90 23.09
C VAL A 197 2.99 9.15 23.23
N SER A 198 1.69 8.97 23.42
CA SER A 198 0.82 10.06 23.86
C SER A 198 1.19 10.42 25.30
N SER A 199 1.26 11.72 25.60
CA SER A 199 1.90 12.34 26.78
C SER A 199 1.39 11.91 28.17
N SER A 200 0.56 10.88 28.27
CA SER A 200 -0.06 10.39 29.50
C SER A 200 0.49 9.06 30.04
N SER A 201 1.42 8.39 29.33
CA SER A 201 1.97 7.11 29.81
C SER A 201 3.49 7.06 29.69
N GLN A 202 4.17 7.11 30.82
CA GLN A 202 5.62 7.01 30.98
C GLN A 202 6.05 5.53 30.85
N SER A 203 5.73 4.92 29.70
CA SER A 203 6.00 3.51 29.39
C SER A 203 7.17 3.43 28.43
N ASP A 204 8.02 2.41 28.61
CA ASP A 204 9.16 2.12 27.73
C ASP A 204 8.78 2.23 26.25
N ASP A 205 9.44 3.14 25.53
CA ASP A 205 9.24 3.37 24.10
C ASP A 205 9.64 2.09 23.35
N PHE A 206 8.73 1.52 22.55
CA PHE A 206 9.15 0.51 21.59
C PHE A 206 10.08 1.17 20.56
N SER A 207 11.23 0.54 20.30
CA SER A 207 12.11 0.94 19.22
C SER A 207 12.70 -0.28 18.50
N ALA A 208 12.91 -0.12 17.20
CA ALA A 208 13.56 -1.12 16.37
C ALA A 208 14.48 -0.44 15.36
N THR A 209 15.66 -1.02 15.17
CA THR A 209 16.63 -0.61 14.15
C THR A 209 16.69 -1.70 13.08
N ILE A 210 16.55 -1.32 11.81
CA ILE A 210 16.49 -2.25 10.70
C ILE A 210 17.43 -1.78 9.60
N ASP A 211 18.42 -2.60 9.26
CA ASP A 211 19.48 -2.27 8.31
C ASP A 211 19.23 -2.91 6.94
N PHE A 212 19.63 -2.22 5.88
CA PHE A 212 19.70 -2.78 4.53
C PHE A 212 20.89 -2.21 3.74
N THR A 213 21.25 -2.86 2.65
CA THR A 213 22.36 -2.47 1.78
C THR A 213 21.87 -2.18 0.37
N MET A 214 22.32 -1.07 -0.19
CA MET A 214 22.22 -0.74 -1.60
C MET A 214 23.54 -1.12 -2.30
N TYR A 215 23.47 -1.97 -3.33
CA TYR A 215 24.63 -2.37 -4.16
C TYR A 215 24.55 -1.84 -5.58
#